data_AF-A0A1J7IYP2-F1
#
_entry.id   AF-A0A1J7IYP2-F1
#
_cell.length_a   1.000
_cell.length_b   1.000
_cell.length_c   1.000
_cell.angle_alpha   90.00
_cell.angle_beta   90.00
_cell.angle_gamma   90.00
#
_symmetry.space_group_name_H-M   'P 1'
#
loop_
_entity.id
_entity.type
_entity.pdbx_description
1 polymer ?
#
loop_
_entity_poly.entity_id
_entity_poly.type
_entity_poly.pdbx_seq_one_letter_code
_entity_poly.pdbx_strand_id
1 'polypeptide(L)'
;LGTWSQHPVAVLHRRAEEEFEALIRRQSKTGRAAEAEYVRRYARKPPPGFHAWVAHALKHESPIIDDFDTIAHGIHRYHNLTAAEIDHRMRIATADTDGMLHNNRVERCSFTGGGFSEGCRHFANPLTALLGRAQQLAPQTEFLINFLDEPSVLLGQRNADDTRGPVWEDLSHKPLAAALTEACRIRGNWTMNTTVDGTGSTPGLPFVENVASAKDLCQHSEYGSLHGFLMCPATMKRINIDVPILSQAAPYPFADVLYPSTHYGLKSSLYKQSQDRAWSRKKNAAYWTGSSTGGYWSHDTWRQGHRQRLATIGMHKQERDFTYLRTSSDASVGVLPYTSAAFDNSLFSVGLTRVVGCADEVVCDEQNSFFDLPRPRDSELEAFRYRFVLDIDGNSYSGRFYRFLASRSVPLKVSIFREWHDERLVPWLHYIPVSPSMEELPELMRFLATTSEGQRISHRIAEAGREWYLKALTPAHQGIYLYRLMLELAWMQDASRHS
;
A
#
# COMPACT_ATOMS: atom_id res chain seq x y z
N LEU A 1 -35.69 1.14 2.25
CA LEU A 1 -34.27 1.54 2.43
C LEU A 1 -34.16 2.36 3.72
N GLY A 2 -33.13 2.15 4.53
CA GLY A 2 -32.95 2.88 5.80
C GLY A 2 -32.65 4.37 5.59
N THR A 3 -32.82 5.19 6.63
CA THR A 3 -32.63 6.66 6.60
C THR A 3 -31.25 7.08 6.10
N TRP A 4 -30.22 6.26 6.33
CA TRP A 4 -28.83 6.51 5.92
C TRP A 4 -28.38 5.75 4.67
N SER A 5 -29.30 5.14 3.93
CA SER A 5 -28.97 4.30 2.77
C SER A 5 -28.24 5.03 1.63
N GLN A 6 -28.39 6.35 1.55
CA GLN A 6 -27.74 7.24 0.58
C GLN A 6 -26.45 7.89 1.10
N HIS A 7 -26.03 7.58 2.33
CA HIS A 7 -24.74 8.02 2.82
C HIS A 7 -23.61 7.43 1.93
N PRO A 8 -22.56 8.20 1.56
CA PRO A 8 -21.50 7.71 0.67
C PRO A 8 -20.91 6.37 1.09
N VAL A 9 -20.61 6.19 2.38
CA VAL A 9 -20.14 4.90 2.94
C VAL A 9 -21.10 3.74 2.65
N ALA A 10 -22.42 3.96 2.76
CA ALA A 10 -23.41 2.90 2.51
C ALA A 10 -23.50 2.55 1.02
N VAL A 11 -23.37 3.54 0.14
CA VAL A 11 -23.32 3.34 -1.33
C VAL A 11 -22.04 2.58 -1.72
N LEU A 12 -20.89 3.05 -1.25
CA LEU A 12 -19.58 2.47 -1.53
C LEU A 12 -19.46 1.04 -0.99
N HIS A 13 -20.00 0.78 0.20
CA HIS A 13 -20.05 -0.57 0.75
C HIS A 13 -20.85 -1.52 -0.15
N ARG A 14 -22.07 -1.15 -0.57
CA ARG A 14 -22.89 -2.00 -1.45
C ARG A 14 -22.20 -2.29 -2.78
N ARG A 15 -21.63 -1.26 -3.42
CA ARG A 15 -20.85 -1.40 -4.65
C ARG A 15 -19.68 -2.36 -4.46
N ALA A 16 -18.97 -2.25 -3.34
CA ALA A 16 -17.84 -3.13 -3.02
C ALA A 16 -18.28 -4.60 -2.86
N GLU A 17 -19.49 -4.89 -2.38
CA GLU A 17 -20.02 -6.26 -2.35
C GLU A 17 -20.20 -6.83 -3.76
N GLU A 18 -20.79 -6.05 -4.66
CA GLU A 18 -21.00 -6.44 -6.06
C GLU A 18 -19.68 -6.63 -6.82
N GLU A 19 -18.72 -5.71 -6.61
CA GLU A 19 -17.36 -5.80 -7.17
C GLU A 19 -16.61 -7.05 -6.68
N PHE A 20 -16.75 -7.39 -5.39
CA PHE A 20 -16.14 -8.58 -4.82
C PHE A 20 -16.75 -9.86 -5.39
N GLU A 21 -18.07 -9.96 -5.51
CA GLU A 21 -18.71 -11.11 -6.15
C GLU A 21 -18.26 -11.28 -7.60
N ALA A 22 -18.15 -10.18 -8.35
CA ALA A 22 -17.65 -10.21 -9.71
C ALA A 22 -16.17 -10.64 -9.79
N LEU A 23 -15.33 -10.16 -8.86
CA LEU A 23 -13.93 -10.58 -8.72
C LEU A 23 -13.80 -12.08 -8.51
N ILE A 24 -14.57 -12.67 -7.61
CA ILE A 24 -14.49 -14.12 -7.32
C ILE A 24 -15.04 -14.95 -8.48
N ARG A 25 -16.16 -14.52 -9.08
CA ARG A 25 -16.83 -15.24 -10.15
C ARG A 25 -15.96 -15.35 -11.41
N ARG A 26 -15.13 -14.35 -11.71
CA ARG A 26 -14.28 -14.35 -12.91
C ARG A 26 -13.03 -15.22 -12.82
N GLN A 27 -12.66 -15.72 -11.64
CA GLN A 27 -11.40 -16.44 -11.43
C GLN A 27 -11.40 -17.82 -12.08
N SER A 28 -10.37 -18.08 -12.87
CA SER A 28 -10.09 -19.33 -13.56
C SER A 28 -9.98 -20.51 -12.60
N LYS A 29 -10.48 -21.67 -13.04
CA LYS A 29 -10.47 -22.92 -12.26
C LYS A 29 -9.56 -24.01 -12.83
N THR A 30 -8.93 -23.76 -13.98
CA THR A 30 -8.04 -24.71 -14.66
C THR A 30 -6.85 -23.98 -15.29
N GLY A 31 -5.75 -24.70 -15.51
CA GLY A 31 -4.56 -24.14 -16.19
C GLY A 31 -4.86 -23.58 -17.57
N ARG A 32 -5.69 -24.26 -18.38
CA ARG A 32 -6.09 -23.77 -19.72
C ARG A 32 -6.93 -22.49 -19.66
N ALA A 33 -7.87 -22.40 -18.72
CA ALA A 33 -8.67 -21.19 -18.54
C ALA A 33 -7.80 -20.01 -18.09
N ALA A 34 -6.90 -20.24 -17.13
CA ALA A 34 -5.98 -19.22 -16.64
C ALA A 34 -5.00 -18.74 -17.72
N GLU A 35 -4.53 -19.64 -18.59
CA GLU A 35 -3.70 -19.26 -19.74
C GLU A 35 -4.49 -18.41 -20.75
N ALA A 36 -5.72 -18.81 -21.09
CA ALA A 36 -6.56 -18.04 -22.00
C ALA A 36 -6.86 -16.63 -21.44
N GLU A 37 -7.13 -16.53 -20.13
CA GLU A 37 -7.32 -15.25 -19.46
C GLU A 37 -6.03 -14.43 -19.40
N TYR A 38 -4.87 -15.04 -19.12
CA TYR A 38 -3.57 -14.36 -19.17
C TYR A 38 -3.31 -13.74 -20.55
N VAL A 39 -3.55 -14.50 -21.63
CA VAL A 39 -3.38 -14.02 -23.01
C VAL A 39 -4.37 -12.89 -23.31
N ARG A 40 -5.64 -13.04 -22.92
CA ARG A 40 -6.67 -12.01 -23.12
C ARG A 40 -6.34 -10.72 -22.37
N ARG A 41 -5.87 -10.83 -21.12
CA ARG A 41 -5.63 -9.72 -20.21
C ARG A 41 -4.33 -8.98 -20.50
N TYR A 42 -3.24 -9.72 -20.76
CA TYR A 42 -1.91 -9.15 -20.89
C TYR A 42 -1.39 -9.11 -22.33
N ALA A 43 -2.16 -9.64 -23.30
CA ALA A 43 -1.78 -9.73 -24.71
C ALA A 43 -0.44 -10.44 -24.96
N ARG A 44 -0.10 -11.43 -24.12
CA ARG A 44 1.17 -12.16 -24.14
C ARG A 44 0.96 -13.62 -23.75
N LYS A 45 1.87 -14.51 -24.16
CA LYS A 45 1.90 -15.89 -23.66
C LYS A 45 2.46 -15.92 -22.23
N PRO A 46 1.93 -16.77 -21.34
CA PRO A 46 2.45 -16.87 -19.98
C PRO A 46 3.87 -17.47 -19.96
N PRO A 47 4.65 -17.21 -18.90
CA PRO A 47 6.00 -17.75 -18.77
C PRO A 47 6.00 -19.29 -18.63
N PRO A 48 7.10 -19.97 -19.00
CA PRO A 48 7.30 -21.39 -18.69
C PRO A 48 7.04 -21.67 -17.22
N GLY A 49 6.37 -22.79 -16.92
CA GLY A 49 5.99 -23.15 -15.56
C GLY A 49 4.67 -22.55 -15.07
N PHE A 50 4.00 -21.67 -15.84
CA PHE A 50 2.72 -21.08 -15.46
C PHE A 50 1.64 -22.10 -15.09
N HIS A 51 1.47 -23.18 -15.85
CA HIS A 51 0.48 -24.23 -15.52
C HIS A 51 0.79 -24.93 -14.20
N ALA A 52 2.07 -25.15 -13.90
CA ALA A 52 2.50 -25.72 -12.62
C ALA A 52 2.21 -24.75 -11.46
N TRP A 53 2.41 -23.45 -11.69
CA TRP A 53 2.01 -22.41 -10.75
C TRP A 53 0.48 -22.37 -10.53
N VAL A 54 -0.34 -22.44 -11.59
CA VAL A 54 -1.82 -22.50 -11.44
C VAL A 54 -2.23 -23.72 -10.64
N ALA A 55 -1.66 -24.89 -10.94
CA ALA A 55 -1.92 -26.11 -10.18
C ALA A 55 -1.51 -25.96 -8.70
N HIS A 56 -0.37 -25.32 -8.43
CA HIS A 56 0.08 -25.01 -7.07
C HIS A 56 -0.89 -24.05 -6.36
N ALA A 57 -1.33 -22.98 -7.02
CA ALA A 57 -2.24 -21.99 -6.46
C ALA A 57 -3.61 -22.60 -6.12
N LEU A 58 -4.18 -23.39 -7.04
CA LEU A 58 -5.44 -24.11 -6.84
C LEU A 58 -5.33 -25.14 -5.71
N LYS A 59 -4.21 -25.89 -5.63
CA LYS A 59 -3.96 -26.87 -4.56
C LYS A 59 -3.91 -26.22 -3.17
N HIS A 60 -3.53 -24.96 -3.08
CA HIS A 60 -3.48 -24.20 -1.83
C HIS A 60 -4.69 -23.26 -1.68
N GLU A 61 -5.77 -23.52 -2.43
CA GLU A 61 -7.05 -22.82 -2.32
C GLU A 61 -6.96 -21.31 -2.55
N SER A 62 -5.98 -20.84 -3.33
CA SER A 62 -5.89 -19.42 -3.68
C SER A 62 -7.16 -18.99 -4.41
N PRO A 63 -7.90 -17.99 -3.89
CA PRO A 63 -9.10 -17.53 -4.54
C PRO A 63 -8.78 -16.66 -5.76
N ILE A 64 -7.57 -16.10 -5.83
CA ILE A 64 -7.12 -15.25 -6.94
C ILE A 64 -6.12 -16.03 -7.80
N ILE A 65 -6.43 -16.14 -9.09
CA ILE A 65 -5.64 -16.84 -10.11
C ILE A 65 -5.24 -15.92 -11.27
N ASP A 66 -6.11 -14.97 -11.62
CA ASP A 66 -5.94 -14.19 -12.87
C ASP A 66 -5.48 -12.74 -12.64
N ASP A 67 -5.89 -12.11 -11.55
CA ASP A 67 -5.59 -10.70 -11.25
C ASP A 67 -4.19 -10.55 -10.60
N PHE A 68 -3.18 -10.38 -11.48
CA PHE A 68 -1.76 -10.13 -11.14
C PHE A 68 -1.23 -8.90 -11.89
N ASP A 69 -2.07 -7.88 -12.07
CA ASP A 69 -1.76 -6.68 -12.85
C ASP A 69 -0.57 -5.90 -12.27
N THR A 70 -0.32 -6.02 -10.96
CA THR A 70 0.79 -5.38 -10.25
C THR A 70 2.11 -5.97 -10.72
N ILE A 71 2.18 -7.30 -10.89
CA ILE A 71 3.34 -7.96 -11.49
C ILE A 71 3.46 -7.55 -12.96
N ALA A 72 2.36 -7.61 -13.71
CA ALA A 72 2.35 -7.25 -15.12
C ALA A 72 2.86 -5.82 -15.37
N HIS A 73 2.39 -4.84 -14.61
CA HIS A 73 2.83 -3.45 -14.70
C HIS A 73 4.29 -3.26 -14.30
N GLY A 74 4.75 -4.00 -13.29
CA GLY A 74 6.16 -3.97 -12.87
C GLY A 74 7.10 -4.61 -13.90
N ILE A 75 6.69 -5.72 -14.51
CA ILE A 75 7.59 -6.57 -15.30
C ILE A 75 7.40 -6.42 -16.82
N HIS A 76 6.17 -6.40 -17.34
CA HIS A 76 5.91 -6.50 -18.78
C HIS A 76 6.43 -5.28 -19.58
N ARG A 77 6.72 -4.17 -18.90
CA ARG A 77 7.39 -3.00 -19.50
C ARG A 77 8.79 -3.32 -20.04
N TYR A 78 9.46 -4.31 -19.46
CA TYR A 78 10.78 -4.76 -19.89
C TYR A 78 10.72 -5.74 -21.05
N HIS A 79 9.53 -6.18 -21.48
CA HIS A 79 9.40 -7.28 -22.45
C HIS A 79 10.08 -7.01 -23.80
N ASN A 80 10.22 -5.76 -24.22
CA ASN A 80 10.91 -5.44 -25.48
C ASN A 80 12.44 -5.47 -25.35
N LEU A 81 12.98 -5.56 -24.14
CA LEU A 81 14.42 -5.71 -23.89
C LEU A 81 14.80 -7.19 -23.89
N THR A 82 15.95 -7.50 -24.47
CA THR A 82 16.63 -8.80 -24.38
C THR A 82 17.11 -9.09 -22.95
N ALA A 83 17.38 -10.36 -22.65
CA ALA A 83 17.96 -10.77 -21.38
C ALA A 83 19.29 -10.04 -21.08
N ALA A 84 20.14 -9.84 -22.12
CA ALA A 84 21.43 -9.16 -21.99
C ALA A 84 21.28 -7.67 -21.64
N GLU A 85 20.29 -6.98 -22.21
CA GLU A 85 20.00 -5.57 -21.88
C GLU A 85 19.49 -5.40 -20.45
N ILE A 86 18.65 -6.34 -19.98
CA ILE A 86 18.14 -6.32 -18.60
C ILE A 86 19.27 -6.56 -17.61
N ASP A 87 20.10 -7.58 -17.84
CA ASP A 87 21.27 -7.85 -17.01
C ASP A 87 22.25 -6.66 -17.01
N HIS A 88 22.47 -6.03 -18.16
CA HIS A 88 23.30 -4.83 -18.26
C HIS A 88 22.77 -3.68 -17.39
N ARG A 89 21.46 -3.40 -17.44
CA ARG A 89 20.81 -2.39 -16.60
C ARG A 89 20.94 -2.73 -15.11
N MET A 90 20.78 -4.00 -14.75
CA MET A 90 20.97 -4.44 -13.37
C MET A 90 22.43 -4.26 -12.90
N ARG A 91 23.42 -4.61 -13.74
CA ARG A 91 24.85 -4.41 -13.44
C ARG A 91 25.20 -2.93 -13.26
N ILE A 92 24.71 -2.06 -14.12
CA ILE A 92 24.95 -0.62 -14.03
C ILE A 92 24.32 -0.06 -12.74
N ALA A 93 23.11 -0.48 -12.38
CA ALA A 93 22.44 0.00 -11.16
C ALA A 93 23.16 -0.39 -9.86
N THR A 94 23.95 -1.46 -9.86
CA THR A 94 24.74 -1.93 -8.71
C THR A 94 26.26 -1.73 -8.88
N ALA A 95 26.70 -1.09 -9.96
CA ALA A 95 28.12 -0.90 -10.22
C ALA A 95 28.73 0.00 -9.14
N ASP A 96 29.92 -0.38 -8.66
CA ASP A 96 30.70 0.45 -7.75
C ASP A 96 31.36 1.56 -8.58
N THR A 97 30.69 2.71 -8.66
CA THR A 97 31.31 3.91 -9.23
C THR A 97 32.14 4.56 -8.14
N ASP A 98 33.46 4.54 -8.33
CA ASP A 98 34.42 5.19 -7.44
C ASP A 98 34.00 6.67 -7.22
N GLY A 99 33.68 7.01 -5.96
CA GLY A 99 33.16 8.33 -5.54
C GLY A 99 31.71 8.33 -5.03
N MET A 100 31.54 8.60 -3.73
CA MET A 100 30.36 9.07 -2.95
C MET A 100 28.90 8.61 -3.26
N LEU A 101 28.59 7.86 -4.31
CA LEU A 101 27.23 7.53 -4.73
C LEU A 101 26.98 6.02 -4.89
N HIS A 102 27.70 5.19 -4.14
CA HIS A 102 27.33 3.79 -3.97
C HIS A 102 25.99 3.69 -3.21
N ASN A 103 24.94 3.19 -3.87
CA ASN A 103 23.71 2.84 -3.19
C ASN A 103 23.82 1.44 -2.58
N ASN A 104 24.41 1.36 -1.38
CA ASN A 104 24.50 0.11 -0.61
C ASN A 104 23.13 -0.45 -0.15
N ARG A 105 22.01 0.15 -0.56
CA ARG A 105 20.65 -0.29 -0.23
C ARG A 105 19.98 -1.03 -1.36
N VAL A 106 20.61 -1.17 -2.52
CA VAL A 106 20.14 -2.06 -3.58
C VAL A 106 21.22 -3.09 -3.87
N GLU A 107 20.83 -4.36 -3.95
CA GLU A 107 21.76 -5.47 -4.21
C GLU A 107 21.14 -6.51 -5.12
N ARG A 108 21.97 -7.26 -5.84
CA ARG A 108 21.54 -8.39 -6.65
C ARG A 108 21.27 -9.59 -5.74
N CYS A 109 20.01 -9.98 -5.61
CA CYS A 109 19.55 -11.11 -4.83
C CYS A 109 19.31 -12.32 -5.73
N SER A 110 19.87 -13.47 -5.35
CA SER A 110 19.81 -14.70 -6.14
C SER A 110 19.02 -15.80 -5.42
N PHE A 111 18.17 -16.48 -6.19
CA PHE A 111 17.45 -17.69 -5.77
C PHE A 111 18.01 -18.89 -6.52
N THR A 112 18.67 -19.80 -5.80
CA THR A 112 19.31 -21.00 -6.34
C THR A 112 19.14 -22.17 -5.37
N GLY A 113 19.07 -23.40 -5.88
CA GLY A 113 18.99 -24.60 -5.04
C GLY A 113 17.79 -24.65 -4.07
N GLY A 114 16.72 -23.90 -4.35
CA GLY A 114 15.52 -23.85 -3.50
C GLY A 114 15.59 -22.86 -2.34
N GLY A 115 16.48 -21.87 -2.37
CA GLY A 115 16.53 -20.80 -1.36
C GLY A 115 17.10 -19.49 -1.90
N PHE A 116 16.68 -18.38 -1.29
CA PHE A 116 17.31 -17.07 -1.48
C PHE A 116 18.62 -17.04 -0.69
N SER A 117 19.70 -16.55 -1.29
CA SER A 117 21.02 -16.56 -0.67
C SER A 117 21.80 -15.27 -0.93
N GLU A 118 22.69 -15.29 -1.91
CA GLU A 118 23.59 -14.19 -2.26
C GLU A 118 22.83 -12.88 -2.49
N GLY A 119 23.33 -11.81 -1.87
CA GLY A 119 22.79 -10.44 -1.93
C GLY A 119 21.38 -10.19 -1.41
N CYS A 120 20.69 -11.21 -0.86
CA CYS A 120 19.34 -11.05 -0.29
C CYS A 120 19.34 -10.59 1.19
N ARG A 121 20.52 -10.55 1.84
CA ARG A 121 20.75 -10.14 3.24
C ARG A 121 19.74 -10.76 4.22
N HIS A 122 19.19 -9.96 5.12
CA HIS A 122 18.22 -10.37 6.14
C HIS A 122 16.85 -10.76 5.56
N PHE A 123 16.59 -10.54 4.26
CA PHE A 123 15.39 -11.00 3.58
C PHE A 123 15.49 -12.42 3.02
N ALA A 124 16.70 -13.00 2.94
CA ALA A 124 16.92 -14.36 2.42
C ALA A 124 16.03 -15.41 3.11
N ASN A 125 16.09 -15.48 4.44
CA ASN A 125 15.32 -16.46 5.21
C ASN A 125 13.80 -16.20 5.17
N PRO A 126 13.31 -14.97 5.41
CA PRO A 126 11.88 -14.68 5.30
C PRO A 126 11.29 -14.94 3.91
N LEU A 127 11.97 -14.55 2.82
CA LEU A 127 11.48 -14.79 1.46
C LEU A 127 11.44 -16.28 1.13
N THR A 128 12.45 -17.04 1.54
CA THR A 128 12.47 -18.50 1.36
C THR A 128 11.32 -19.14 2.14
N ALA A 129 11.08 -18.69 3.38
CA ALA A 129 9.98 -19.17 4.19
C ALA A 129 8.60 -18.85 3.59
N LEU A 130 8.43 -17.71 2.92
CA LEU A 130 7.19 -17.36 2.22
C LEU A 130 6.88 -18.33 1.08
N LEU A 131 7.89 -18.75 0.30
CA LEU A 131 7.69 -19.72 -0.78
C LEU A 131 7.19 -21.08 -0.26
N GLY A 132 7.57 -21.48 0.96
CA GLY A 132 7.21 -22.77 1.53
C GLY A 132 7.55 -23.92 0.57
N ARG A 133 6.56 -24.75 0.20
CA ARG A 133 6.78 -25.85 -0.74
C ARG A 133 7.05 -25.41 -2.18
N ALA A 134 6.69 -24.17 -2.55
CA ALA A 134 6.96 -23.65 -3.88
C ALA A 134 8.47 -23.48 -4.15
N GLN A 135 9.32 -23.46 -3.12
CA GLN A 135 10.77 -23.32 -3.28
C GLN A 135 11.39 -24.42 -4.16
N GLN A 136 10.77 -25.61 -4.22
CA GLN A 136 11.21 -26.72 -5.07
C GLN A 136 10.74 -26.62 -6.53
N LEU A 137 9.79 -25.71 -6.80
CA LEU A 137 9.14 -25.53 -8.10
C LEU A 137 9.52 -24.19 -8.74
N ALA A 138 9.98 -23.23 -7.94
CA ALA A 138 10.36 -21.90 -8.40
C ALA A 138 11.64 -21.98 -9.25
N PRO A 139 11.69 -21.26 -10.39
CA PRO A 139 12.86 -21.24 -11.24
C PRO A 139 14.00 -20.51 -10.55
N GLN A 140 15.22 -20.76 -11.02
CA GLN A 140 16.36 -19.92 -10.65
C GLN A 140 16.14 -18.51 -11.19
N THR A 141 16.39 -17.51 -10.35
CA THR A 141 16.18 -16.10 -10.69
C THR A 141 17.19 -15.23 -9.97
N GLU A 142 17.66 -14.20 -10.66
CA GLU A 142 18.35 -13.07 -10.06
C GLU A 142 17.53 -11.80 -10.26
N PHE A 143 17.56 -10.88 -9.30
CA PHE A 143 16.93 -9.57 -9.42
C PHE A 143 17.57 -8.58 -8.47
N LEU A 144 17.35 -7.29 -8.70
CA LEU A 144 17.74 -6.27 -7.73
C LEU A 144 16.68 -6.14 -6.65
N ILE A 145 17.09 -6.14 -5.38
CA ILE A 145 16.20 -5.92 -4.23
C ILE A 145 16.57 -4.62 -3.52
N ASN A 146 15.57 -3.81 -3.22
CA ASN A 146 15.69 -2.59 -2.42
C ASN A 146 15.50 -2.89 -0.93
N PHE A 147 16.45 -2.41 -0.13
CA PHE A 147 16.47 -2.51 1.35
C PHE A 147 16.11 -1.19 2.05
N LEU A 148 15.74 -0.16 1.30
CA LEU A 148 15.09 1.03 1.86
C LEU A 148 13.63 0.73 2.19
N ASP A 149 13.06 1.53 3.09
CA ASP A 149 11.61 1.60 3.24
C ASP A 149 11.00 2.22 1.97
N GLU A 150 11.58 3.33 1.51
CA GLU A 150 11.14 4.08 0.34
C GLU A 150 11.45 3.37 -1.00
N PRO A 151 10.59 3.50 -2.03
CA PRO A 151 10.87 3.00 -3.38
C PRO A 151 11.99 3.79 -4.07
N SER A 152 12.57 3.22 -5.11
CA SER A 152 13.78 3.74 -5.74
C SER A 152 13.65 4.07 -7.22
N VAL A 153 12.78 3.41 -7.99
CA VAL A 153 12.73 3.58 -9.44
C VAL A 153 11.77 4.72 -9.80
N LEU A 154 12.31 5.92 -9.94
CA LEU A 154 11.55 7.09 -10.38
C LEU A 154 12.18 7.64 -11.66
N LEU A 155 11.57 7.36 -12.81
CA LEU A 155 12.17 7.62 -14.11
C LEU A 155 12.46 9.12 -14.32
N GLY A 156 13.56 9.42 -15.00
CA GLY A 156 13.93 10.78 -15.43
C GLY A 156 14.36 10.82 -16.88
N GLN A 157 14.65 12.01 -17.40
CA GLN A 157 15.20 12.23 -18.74
C GLN A 157 16.64 11.73 -18.78
N ARG A 158 16.81 10.41 -18.89
CA ARG A 158 18.10 9.79 -19.09
C ARG A 158 17.97 8.54 -19.95
N ASN A 159 18.78 8.45 -21.01
CA ASN A 159 18.92 7.22 -21.76
C ASN A 159 19.72 6.21 -20.93
N ALA A 160 19.29 4.95 -20.91
CA ALA A 160 20.01 3.88 -20.22
C ALA A 160 21.45 3.70 -20.75
N ASP A 161 21.70 4.10 -22.00
CA ASP A 161 23.01 4.07 -22.67
C ASP A 161 23.90 5.28 -22.33
N ASP A 162 23.40 6.28 -21.58
CA ASP A 162 24.19 7.44 -21.18
C ASP A 162 25.10 7.11 -19.99
N THR A 163 26.34 6.74 -20.31
CA THR A 163 27.41 6.38 -19.37
C THR A 163 27.98 7.58 -18.60
N ARG A 164 27.48 8.80 -18.84
CA ARG A 164 27.95 10.01 -18.16
C ARG A 164 27.22 10.20 -16.81
N GLY A 165 27.95 10.02 -15.72
CA GLY A 165 27.52 10.38 -14.36
C GLY A 165 26.81 9.27 -13.57
N PRO A 166 26.58 9.47 -12.26
CA PRO A 166 26.02 8.47 -11.35
C PRO A 166 24.54 8.22 -11.68
N VAL A 167 24.14 6.96 -11.68
CA VAL A 167 22.77 6.51 -11.99
C VAL A 167 21.79 6.80 -10.84
N TRP A 168 22.34 7.05 -9.64
CA TRP A 168 21.63 7.32 -8.41
C TRP A 168 21.67 8.81 -8.04
N GLU A 169 20.53 9.34 -7.65
CA GLU A 169 20.34 10.68 -7.09
C GLU A 169 19.88 10.56 -5.63
N ASP A 170 20.53 11.27 -4.71
CA ASP A 170 20.09 11.35 -3.31
C ASP A 170 19.00 12.41 -3.14
N LEU A 171 17.77 11.95 -2.91
CA LEU A 171 16.59 12.77 -2.66
C LEU A 171 16.17 12.76 -1.19
N SER A 172 17.02 12.23 -0.30
CA SER A 172 16.78 12.29 1.15
C SER A 172 16.61 13.74 1.58
N HIS A 173 15.57 13.98 2.38
CA HIS A 173 15.19 15.26 2.97
C HIS A 173 14.81 16.35 1.94
N LYS A 174 14.58 15.99 0.67
CA LYS A 174 14.21 16.95 -0.40
C LYS A 174 12.79 16.71 -0.90
N PRO A 175 12.05 17.77 -1.27
CA PRO A 175 10.74 17.62 -1.92
C PRO A 175 10.83 16.85 -3.23
N LEU A 176 9.90 15.92 -3.43
CA LEU A 176 9.84 15.08 -4.62
C LEU A 176 9.06 15.71 -5.77
N ALA A 177 8.43 16.86 -5.58
CA ALA A 177 7.52 17.47 -6.55
C ALA A 177 8.10 17.61 -7.97
N ALA A 178 9.36 18.06 -8.10
CA ALA A 178 10.03 18.20 -9.39
C ALA A 178 10.29 16.83 -10.06
N ALA A 179 10.85 15.88 -9.31
CA ALA A 179 11.15 14.53 -9.81
C ALA A 179 9.87 13.76 -10.18
N LEU A 180 8.78 13.96 -9.43
CA LEU A 180 7.46 13.39 -9.72
C LEU A 180 6.87 13.98 -10.99
N THR A 181 6.92 15.31 -11.16
CA THR A 181 6.43 15.98 -12.37
C THR A 181 7.16 15.45 -13.61
N GLU A 182 8.48 15.28 -13.51
CA GLU A 182 9.29 14.69 -14.57
C GLU A 182 8.88 13.24 -14.87
N ALA A 183 8.77 12.39 -13.85
CA ALA A 183 8.39 10.99 -14.01
C ALA A 183 6.98 10.81 -14.57
N CYS A 184 6.03 11.66 -14.15
CA CYS A 184 4.66 11.67 -14.66
C CYS A 184 4.61 12.03 -16.15
N ARG A 185 5.44 12.98 -16.61
CA ARG A 185 5.56 13.28 -18.04
C ARG A 185 6.10 12.09 -18.85
N ILE A 186 6.98 11.29 -18.26
CA ILE A 186 7.57 10.11 -18.91
C ILE A 186 6.59 8.94 -18.95
N ARG A 187 5.92 8.67 -17.82
CA ARG A 187 5.05 7.50 -17.68
C ARG A 187 3.61 7.74 -18.09
N GLY A 188 3.19 9.00 -18.18
CA GLY A 188 1.79 9.39 -18.39
C GLY A 188 0.92 9.11 -17.17
N ASN A 189 -0.39 9.12 -17.36
CA ASN A 189 -1.35 8.75 -16.31
C ASN A 189 -1.52 7.24 -16.26
N TRP A 190 -1.84 6.72 -15.07
CA TRP A 190 -2.21 5.33 -14.93
C TRP A 190 -3.56 5.08 -15.64
N THR A 191 -3.53 4.46 -16.82
CA THR A 191 -4.75 4.04 -17.53
C THR A 191 -5.16 2.66 -17.06
N MET A 192 -5.86 2.58 -15.92
CA MET A 192 -6.73 1.42 -15.69
C MET A 192 -8.00 1.62 -16.51
N ASN A 193 -8.37 0.61 -17.29
CA ASN A 193 -9.71 0.46 -17.88
C ASN A 193 -10.75 0.23 -16.76
N THR A 194 -10.82 1.12 -15.78
CA THR A 194 -11.96 1.25 -14.89
C THR A 194 -12.78 2.38 -15.48
N THR A 195 -13.87 2.02 -16.16
CA THR A 195 -14.97 2.94 -16.43
C THR A 195 -15.40 3.53 -15.09
N VAL A 196 -14.96 4.76 -14.82
CA VAL A 196 -15.47 5.54 -13.70
C VAL A 196 -16.81 6.08 -14.19
N ASP A 197 -17.86 5.29 -13.99
CA ASP A 197 -19.18 5.88 -13.84
C ASP A 197 -19.14 6.68 -12.54
N GLY A 198 -18.76 7.95 -12.68
CA GLY A 198 -18.84 8.96 -11.62
C GLY A 198 -20.30 9.28 -11.37
N THR A 199 -21.02 8.34 -10.75
CA THR A 199 -22.41 8.56 -10.34
C THR A 199 -22.44 9.02 -8.90
N GLY A 200 -22.29 10.32 -8.69
CA GLY A 200 -22.64 10.98 -7.44
C GLY A 200 -21.60 12.02 -7.02
N SER A 201 -21.97 13.29 -7.04
CA SER A 201 -21.23 14.31 -6.30
C SER A 201 -21.16 13.90 -4.82
N THR A 202 -19.98 13.58 -4.32
CA THR A 202 -19.77 13.44 -2.88
C THR A 202 -20.08 14.80 -2.23
N PRO A 203 -20.88 14.84 -1.16
CA PRO A 203 -21.33 16.09 -0.52
C PRO A 203 -20.19 16.81 0.23
N GLY A 204 -19.20 17.34 -0.49
CA GLY A 204 -18.13 18.19 0.02
C GLY A 204 -17.04 17.49 0.84
N LEU A 205 -16.97 16.15 0.83
CA LEU A 205 -15.97 15.37 1.57
C LEU A 205 -15.22 14.40 0.63
N PRO A 206 -13.88 14.24 0.77
CA PRO A 206 -13.05 13.48 -0.15
C PRO A 206 -13.06 11.96 0.15
N PHE A 207 -14.24 11.33 0.13
CA PHE A 207 -14.31 9.87 0.24
C PHE A 207 -13.58 9.19 -0.93
N VAL A 208 -12.72 8.22 -0.62
CA VAL A 208 -11.94 7.52 -1.66
C VAL A 208 -12.82 6.52 -2.41
N GLU A 209 -13.26 6.89 -3.61
CA GLU A 209 -14.10 6.03 -4.47
C GLU A 209 -13.26 5.02 -5.27
N ASN A 210 -12.08 5.42 -5.74
CA ASN A 210 -11.16 4.59 -6.51
C ASN A 210 -9.75 4.67 -5.92
N VAL A 211 -9.30 3.57 -5.30
CA VAL A 211 -7.99 3.49 -4.65
C VAL A 211 -6.82 3.53 -5.63
N ALA A 212 -6.99 3.00 -6.86
CA ALA A 212 -5.94 3.07 -7.87
C ALA A 212 -5.69 4.53 -8.30
N SER A 213 -6.77 5.30 -8.51
CA SER A 213 -6.71 6.74 -8.79
C SER A 213 -6.09 7.50 -7.60
N ALA A 214 -6.53 7.22 -6.38
CA ALA A 214 -6.01 7.88 -5.17
C ALA A 214 -4.54 7.56 -4.87
N LYS A 215 -3.95 6.54 -5.51
CA LYS A 215 -2.52 6.19 -5.42
C LYS A 215 -1.72 6.60 -6.66
N ASP A 216 -2.34 7.31 -7.61
CA ASP A 216 -1.71 7.92 -8.78
C ASP A 216 -1.28 9.35 -8.44
N LEU A 217 0.00 9.54 -8.10
CA LEU A 217 0.55 10.85 -7.75
C LEU A 217 0.58 11.83 -8.93
N CYS A 218 0.41 11.35 -10.18
CA CYS A 218 0.30 12.23 -11.34
C CYS A 218 -1.06 12.94 -11.40
N GLN A 219 -2.06 12.44 -10.68
CA GLN A 219 -3.39 13.05 -10.56
C GLN A 219 -3.54 13.90 -9.29
N HIS A 220 -2.61 13.79 -8.34
CA HIS A 220 -2.74 14.33 -6.99
C HIS A 220 -1.51 15.16 -6.57
N SER A 221 -1.27 16.26 -7.28
CA SER A 221 -0.15 17.18 -6.97
C SER A 221 -0.23 17.76 -5.55
N GLU A 222 -1.43 17.91 -5.01
CA GLU A 222 -1.70 18.39 -3.66
C GLU A 222 -1.15 17.47 -2.57
N TYR A 223 -0.88 16.19 -2.86
CA TYR A 223 -0.29 15.28 -1.87
C TYR A 223 1.15 15.68 -1.52
N GLY A 224 1.82 16.47 -2.37
CA GLY A 224 3.14 17.02 -2.12
C GLY A 224 3.25 17.86 -0.84
N SER A 225 2.12 18.32 -0.28
CA SER A 225 2.05 19.02 1.00
C SER A 225 1.24 18.28 2.07
N LEU A 226 0.78 17.06 1.80
CA LEU A 226 -0.04 16.28 2.72
C LEU A 226 0.65 15.00 3.20
N HIS A 227 1.74 14.58 2.56
CA HIS A 227 2.41 13.32 2.87
C HIS A 227 3.93 13.47 2.97
N GLY A 228 4.50 13.14 4.13
CA GLY A 228 5.92 13.37 4.41
C GLY A 228 6.90 12.68 3.45
N PHE A 229 6.58 11.49 2.91
CA PHE A 229 7.38 10.85 1.85
C PHE A 229 7.56 11.76 0.61
N LEU A 230 6.55 12.55 0.25
CA LEU A 230 6.59 13.44 -0.91
C LEU A 230 7.22 14.80 -0.55
N MET A 231 7.05 15.23 0.69
CA MET A 231 7.58 16.50 1.21
C MET A 231 9.09 16.43 1.44
N CYS A 232 9.55 15.44 2.19
CA CYS A 232 10.93 15.28 2.65
C CYS A 232 11.13 13.81 3.06
N PRO A 233 11.36 12.86 2.14
CA PRO A 233 11.56 11.45 2.49
C PRO A 233 12.82 11.29 3.35
N ALA A 234 12.87 10.26 4.20
CA ALA A 234 13.95 10.11 5.18
C ALA A 234 15.25 9.62 4.53
N THR A 235 15.18 8.63 3.64
CA THR A 235 16.39 7.96 3.11
C THR A 235 16.35 7.69 1.60
N MET A 236 15.39 8.30 0.89
CA MET A 236 15.11 7.97 -0.51
C MET A 236 16.28 8.29 -1.43
N LYS A 237 16.71 7.27 -2.18
CA LYS A 237 17.60 7.40 -3.33
C LYS A 237 16.85 7.00 -4.60
N ARG A 238 16.92 7.86 -5.61
CA ARG A 238 16.27 7.68 -6.91
C ARG A 238 17.25 7.08 -7.91
N ILE A 239 16.82 6.03 -8.60
CA ILE A 239 17.38 5.61 -9.87
C ILE A 239 16.49 6.15 -10.99
N ASN A 240 17.07 6.92 -11.91
CA ASN A 240 16.32 7.63 -12.95
C ASN A 240 16.27 6.91 -14.31
N ILE A 241 16.83 5.70 -14.38
CA ILE A 241 16.73 4.81 -15.53
C ILE A 241 15.73 3.69 -15.26
N ASP A 242 15.28 3.05 -16.33
CA ASP A 242 14.33 1.95 -16.23
C ASP A 242 15.04 0.61 -15.96
N VAL A 243 14.93 0.08 -14.73
CA VAL A 243 15.58 -1.17 -14.28
C VAL A 243 14.67 -1.92 -13.29
N PRO A 244 14.55 -3.26 -13.38
CA PRO A 244 13.70 -4.02 -12.47
C PRO A 244 14.32 -4.10 -11.07
N ILE A 245 13.88 -3.22 -10.17
CA ILE A 245 14.20 -3.27 -8.73
C ILE A 245 12.94 -3.64 -7.96
N LEU A 246 13.07 -4.64 -7.09
CA LEU A 246 12.01 -5.10 -6.21
C LEU A 246 11.93 -4.25 -4.95
N SER A 247 10.77 -3.66 -4.70
CA SER A 247 10.45 -2.90 -3.48
C SER A 247 9.17 -3.41 -2.84
N GLN A 248 9.02 -3.19 -1.53
CA GLN A 248 7.87 -3.72 -0.78
C GLN A 248 6.58 -2.94 -1.06
N ALA A 249 6.70 -1.64 -1.37
CA ALA A 249 5.59 -0.78 -1.73
C ALA A 249 6.08 0.41 -2.58
N ALA A 250 5.23 0.93 -3.46
CA ALA A 250 5.55 2.11 -4.27
C ALA A 250 4.27 2.81 -4.77
N PRO A 251 4.16 4.15 -4.72
CA PRO A 251 3.05 4.86 -5.36
C PRO A 251 3.27 4.89 -6.88
N TYR A 252 2.27 5.23 -7.70
CA TYR A 252 2.57 5.61 -9.08
C TYR A 252 2.99 7.09 -9.12
N PRO A 253 4.01 7.52 -9.90
CA PRO A 253 4.68 6.89 -11.04
C PRO A 253 5.94 6.07 -10.74
N PHE A 254 6.15 5.60 -9.51
CA PHE A 254 7.31 4.73 -9.25
C PHE A 254 7.17 3.39 -9.98
N ALA A 255 8.31 2.94 -10.45
CA ALA A 255 8.49 1.88 -11.42
C ALA A 255 9.00 0.58 -10.81
N ASP A 256 9.17 0.57 -9.50
CA ASP A 256 9.56 -0.58 -8.71
C ASP A 256 8.59 -1.76 -8.93
N VAL A 257 9.16 -2.96 -8.93
CA VAL A 257 8.43 -4.22 -8.98
C VAL A 257 8.01 -4.58 -7.56
N LEU A 258 6.71 -4.74 -7.32
CA LEU A 258 6.22 -4.97 -5.97
C LEU A 258 6.26 -6.44 -5.59
N TYR A 259 6.88 -6.72 -4.43
CA TYR A 259 6.84 -8.04 -3.79
C TYR A 259 6.19 -7.97 -2.40
N PRO A 260 5.67 -9.09 -1.87
CA PRO A 260 5.09 -9.11 -0.54
C PRO A 260 6.14 -8.80 0.52
N SER A 261 5.88 -7.77 1.33
CA SER A 261 6.75 -7.45 2.45
C SER A 261 6.98 -8.68 3.33
N THR A 262 8.25 -8.97 3.62
CA THR A 262 8.63 -10.02 4.55
C THR A 262 8.05 -9.79 5.95
N HIS A 263 7.77 -8.54 6.32
CA HIS A 263 7.19 -8.17 7.60
C HIS A 263 5.83 -8.84 7.84
N TYR A 264 5.01 -9.01 6.80
CA TYR A 264 3.70 -9.67 6.91
C TYR A 264 3.79 -11.18 7.14
N GLY A 265 4.96 -11.79 6.90
CA GLY A 265 5.24 -13.21 7.13
C GLY A 265 5.97 -13.51 8.44
N LEU A 266 6.48 -12.50 9.15
CA LEU A 266 7.22 -12.71 10.40
C LEU A 266 6.30 -13.24 11.51
N LYS A 267 6.76 -14.24 12.26
CA LYS A 267 6.00 -14.83 13.38
C LYS A 267 5.56 -13.80 14.43
N SER A 268 6.34 -12.74 14.65
CA SER A 268 6.01 -11.62 15.54
C SER A 268 4.87 -10.75 15.01
N SER A 269 4.69 -10.70 13.70
CA SER A 269 3.70 -9.88 13.00
C SER A 269 2.43 -10.64 12.66
N LEU A 270 2.37 -11.96 12.90
CA LEU A 270 1.16 -12.74 12.67
C LEU A 270 0.10 -12.46 13.75
N TYR A 271 -1.15 -12.35 13.31
CA TYR A 271 -2.30 -12.24 14.19
C TYR A 271 -2.48 -13.51 15.02
N LYS A 272 -2.89 -13.33 16.29
CA LYS A 272 -3.24 -14.42 17.21
C LYS A 272 -4.62 -14.16 17.78
N GLN A 273 -5.56 -15.06 17.49
CA GLN A 273 -6.96 -14.92 17.94
C GLN A 273 -7.09 -14.79 19.46
N SER A 274 -6.20 -15.42 20.25
CA SER A 274 -6.17 -15.33 21.71
C SER A 274 -5.85 -13.93 22.25
N GLN A 275 -5.27 -13.06 21.42
CA GLN A 275 -4.92 -11.68 21.79
C GLN A 275 -6.03 -10.68 21.46
N ASP A 276 -7.04 -11.09 20.69
CA ASP A 276 -8.10 -10.23 20.20
C ASP A 276 -9.37 -10.34 21.06
N ARG A 277 -10.24 -9.35 20.96
CA ARG A 277 -11.51 -9.26 21.68
C ARG A 277 -12.69 -9.53 20.76
N ALA A 278 -13.80 -9.99 21.33
CA ALA A 278 -15.07 -10.02 20.61
C ALA A 278 -15.51 -8.59 20.26
N TRP A 279 -16.18 -8.41 19.11
CA TRP A 279 -16.67 -7.12 18.63
C TRP A 279 -17.47 -6.34 19.70
N SER A 280 -18.34 -7.05 20.42
CA SER A 280 -19.18 -6.49 21.50
C SER A 280 -18.37 -5.97 22.70
N ARG A 281 -17.12 -6.41 22.88
CA ARG A 281 -16.23 -6.00 23.98
C ARG A 281 -15.21 -4.94 23.58
N LYS A 282 -15.26 -4.46 22.33
CA LYS A 282 -14.39 -3.40 21.82
C LYS A 282 -15.02 -2.03 22.05
N LYS A 283 -14.19 -1.05 22.39
CA LYS A 283 -14.54 0.37 22.46
C LYS A 283 -14.94 0.86 21.06
N ASN A 284 -16.00 1.65 21.00
CA ASN A 284 -16.54 2.18 19.76
C ASN A 284 -15.85 3.49 19.36
N ALA A 285 -14.54 3.42 19.14
CA ALA A 285 -13.67 4.54 18.82
C ALA A 285 -12.54 4.09 17.89
N ALA A 286 -11.91 5.04 17.20
CA ALA A 286 -10.70 4.84 16.41
C ALA A 286 -9.45 4.85 17.29
N TYR A 287 -8.53 3.93 17.02
CA TYR A 287 -7.26 3.85 17.70
C TYR A 287 -6.08 4.00 16.76
N TRP A 288 -5.12 4.82 17.19
CA TRP A 288 -3.79 4.87 16.61
C TRP A 288 -2.75 5.42 17.58
N THR A 289 -1.66 4.70 17.75
CA THR A 289 -0.45 5.27 18.34
C THR A 289 0.76 4.90 17.51
N GLY A 290 1.74 5.81 17.46
CA GLY A 290 2.94 5.60 16.66
C GLY A 290 3.96 6.73 16.80
N SER A 291 5.13 6.53 16.21
CA SER A 291 6.14 7.59 16.09
C SER A 291 5.87 8.48 14.88
N SER A 292 6.47 9.67 14.86
CA SER A 292 6.42 10.62 13.74
C SER A 292 7.27 10.21 12.53
N THR A 293 7.46 8.91 12.26
CA THR A 293 8.12 8.46 11.01
C THR A 293 7.27 8.85 9.81
N GLY A 294 7.86 8.85 8.62
CA GLY A 294 7.15 9.17 7.38
C GLY A 294 7.56 10.46 6.72
N GLY A 295 8.65 11.06 7.19
CA GLY A 295 9.33 12.19 6.60
C GLY A 295 10.49 12.64 7.48
N TYR A 296 11.15 13.69 7.02
CA TYR A 296 12.15 14.46 7.75
C TYR A 296 11.62 15.86 7.99
N TRP A 297 11.67 16.33 9.23
CA TRP A 297 10.83 17.41 9.73
C TRP A 297 11.64 18.65 10.07
N SER A 298 11.35 19.75 9.40
CA SER A 298 11.78 21.11 9.75
C SER A 298 10.67 21.86 10.48
N HIS A 299 10.98 23.05 11.00
CA HIS A 299 9.98 23.98 11.58
C HIS A 299 8.77 24.19 10.66
N ASP A 300 9.00 24.27 9.35
CA ASP A 300 7.95 24.59 8.37
C ASP A 300 7.11 23.38 7.94
N THR A 301 7.65 22.16 8.08
CA THR A 301 7.10 20.95 7.43
C THR A 301 6.44 19.97 8.40
N TRP A 302 6.83 20.01 9.68
CA TRP A 302 6.37 18.99 10.63
C TRP A 302 4.85 19.00 10.85
N ARG A 303 4.23 20.18 10.77
CA ARG A 303 2.78 20.34 10.98
C ARG A 303 1.94 19.73 9.86
N GLN A 304 2.50 19.62 8.66
CA GLN A 304 1.80 19.02 7.51
C GLN A 304 2.08 17.52 7.36
N GLY A 305 3.02 16.96 8.15
CA GLY A 305 3.28 15.53 8.18
C GLY A 305 2.00 14.72 8.47
N HIS A 306 1.73 13.68 7.68
CA HIS A 306 0.45 12.94 7.73
C HIS A 306 0.17 12.34 9.12
N ARG A 307 1.20 11.88 9.85
CA ARG A 307 1.05 11.36 11.23
C ARG A 307 0.82 12.46 12.26
N GLN A 308 1.50 13.59 12.10
CA GLN A 308 1.31 14.78 12.93
C GLN A 308 -0.11 15.33 12.74
N ARG A 309 -0.59 15.44 11.49
CA ARG A 309 -1.96 15.85 11.18
C ARG A 309 -3.00 14.89 11.78
N LEU A 310 -2.80 13.58 11.67
CA LEU A 310 -3.67 12.60 12.31
C LEU A 310 -3.71 12.79 13.83
N ALA A 311 -2.55 12.97 14.47
CA ALA A 311 -2.48 13.24 15.90
C ALA A 311 -3.14 14.57 16.28
N THR A 312 -2.95 15.63 15.49
CA THR A 312 -3.60 16.94 15.71
C THR A 312 -5.12 16.82 15.67
N ILE A 313 -5.67 16.08 14.70
CA ILE A 313 -7.12 15.83 14.60
C ILE A 313 -7.60 15.01 15.80
N GLY A 314 -7.03 13.82 16.02
CA GLY A 314 -7.53 12.88 17.02
C GLY A 314 -7.28 13.28 18.47
N MET A 315 -6.33 14.18 18.72
CA MET A 315 -6.09 14.80 20.04
C MET A 315 -6.77 16.17 20.18
N HIS A 316 -7.45 16.65 19.14
CA HIS A 316 -8.12 17.96 19.09
C HIS A 316 -7.19 19.12 19.51
N LYS A 317 -5.99 19.16 18.91
CA LYS A 317 -4.96 20.17 19.18
C LYS A 317 -5.17 21.50 18.44
N GLN A 318 -6.25 21.62 17.66
CA GLN A 318 -6.57 22.81 16.88
C GLN A 318 -8.09 22.99 16.81
N GLU A 319 -8.57 24.19 17.15
CA GLU A 319 -9.95 24.60 16.90
C GLU A 319 -10.17 24.85 15.42
N ARG A 320 -11.13 24.14 14.82
CA ARG A 320 -11.57 24.34 13.44
C ARG A 320 -12.97 23.77 13.23
N ASP A 321 -13.64 24.25 12.19
CA ASP A 321 -14.86 23.62 11.71
C ASP A 321 -14.55 22.33 10.95
N PHE A 322 -15.40 21.32 11.18
CA PHE A 322 -15.42 20.06 10.45
C PHE A 322 -16.71 19.94 9.62
N THR A 323 -16.62 19.26 8.48
CA THR A 323 -17.77 18.98 7.62
C THR A 323 -18.37 17.62 7.99
N TYR A 324 -19.68 17.59 8.19
CA TYR A 324 -20.46 16.40 8.53
C TYR A 324 -21.66 16.24 7.60
N LEU A 325 -22.29 15.06 7.60
CA LEU A 325 -23.46 14.76 6.77
C LEU A 325 -24.71 14.50 7.63
N ARG A 326 -25.84 15.05 7.20
CA ARG A 326 -27.18 14.79 7.78
C ARG A 326 -28.13 14.28 6.73
N THR A 327 -29.15 13.51 7.15
CA THR A 327 -30.18 13.03 6.23
C THR A 327 -31.04 14.18 5.73
N SER A 328 -31.37 14.16 4.43
CA SER A 328 -32.35 15.06 3.82
C SER A 328 -33.76 14.49 3.98
N SER A 329 -34.76 15.37 4.11
CA SER A 329 -36.17 14.99 3.97
C SER A 329 -36.54 14.73 2.50
N ASP A 330 -35.78 15.28 1.57
CA ASP A 330 -35.90 14.97 0.14
C ASP A 330 -35.15 13.68 -0.19
N ALA A 331 -35.92 12.64 -0.53
CA ALA A 331 -35.41 11.32 -0.87
C ALA A 331 -34.53 11.31 -2.12
N SER A 332 -34.63 12.31 -3.00
CA SER A 332 -33.79 12.45 -4.20
C SER A 332 -32.37 12.94 -3.88
N VAL A 333 -32.19 13.63 -2.75
CA VAL A 333 -30.89 14.17 -2.30
C VAL A 333 -30.20 13.23 -1.32
N GLY A 334 -30.96 12.55 -0.45
CA GLY A 334 -30.44 11.56 0.49
C GLY A 334 -29.69 12.16 1.69
N VAL A 335 -28.56 12.84 1.46
CA VAL A 335 -27.73 13.47 2.51
C VAL A 335 -27.28 14.88 2.12
N LEU A 336 -27.11 15.76 3.12
CA LEU A 336 -26.68 17.15 2.95
C LEU A 336 -25.48 17.47 3.86
N PRO A 337 -24.49 18.24 3.38
CA PRO A 337 -23.37 18.67 4.21
C PRO A 337 -23.76 19.80 5.17
N TYR A 338 -23.08 19.84 6.31
CA TYR A 338 -23.09 20.98 7.24
C TYR A 338 -21.74 21.09 7.95
N THR A 339 -21.35 22.29 8.36
CA THR A 339 -20.13 22.53 9.14
C THR A 339 -20.43 22.67 10.63
N SER A 340 -19.51 22.22 11.47
CA SER A 340 -19.59 22.41 12.92
C SER A 340 -18.21 22.34 13.57
N ALA A 341 -17.96 23.22 14.53
CA ALA A 341 -16.83 23.14 15.45
C ALA A 341 -16.96 21.99 16.48
N ALA A 342 -18.16 21.40 16.62
CA ALA A 342 -18.36 20.28 17.53
C ALA A 342 -17.56 19.06 17.06
N PHE A 343 -16.73 18.51 17.94
CA PHE A 343 -15.90 17.34 17.68
C PHE A 343 -16.00 16.36 18.86
N ASP A 344 -16.47 15.14 18.58
CA ASP A 344 -16.60 14.11 19.60
C ASP A 344 -15.26 13.41 19.83
N ASN A 345 -14.48 13.96 20.76
CA ASN A 345 -13.20 13.39 21.20
C ASN A 345 -13.32 11.95 21.70
N SER A 346 -14.49 11.48 22.15
CA SER A 346 -14.65 10.12 22.64
C SER A 346 -14.53 9.05 21.54
N LEU A 347 -14.66 9.47 20.27
CA LEU A 347 -14.49 8.61 19.10
C LEU A 347 -13.03 8.42 18.69
N PHE A 348 -12.07 9.09 19.36
CA PHE A 348 -10.65 9.06 18.99
C PHE A 348 -9.76 8.74 20.19
N SER A 349 -8.94 7.70 20.02
CA SER A 349 -7.82 7.35 20.89
C SER A 349 -6.56 7.34 20.03
N VAL A 350 -6.11 8.53 19.69
CA VAL A 350 -5.05 8.78 18.72
C VAL A 350 -3.93 9.58 19.38
N GLY A 351 -2.67 9.28 19.07
CA GLY A 351 -1.57 10.16 19.47
C GLY A 351 -0.20 9.67 19.05
N LEU A 352 0.77 10.60 19.08
CA LEU A 352 2.17 10.23 18.94
C LEU A 352 2.68 9.60 20.24
N THR A 353 3.65 8.69 20.11
CA THR A 353 4.37 8.10 21.26
C THR A 353 5.83 8.52 21.30
N ARG A 354 6.40 8.92 20.16
CA ARG A 354 7.77 9.38 20.04
C ARG A 354 7.95 10.26 18.80
N VAL A 355 8.70 11.34 18.94
CA VAL A 355 9.15 12.16 17.80
C VAL A 355 10.49 11.64 17.30
N VAL A 356 10.62 11.50 15.98
CA VAL A 356 11.83 11.09 15.24
C VAL A 356 11.89 11.82 13.91
N GLY A 357 13.09 11.87 13.31
CA GLY A 357 13.31 12.43 11.98
C GLY A 357 13.28 13.96 11.95
N CYS A 358 13.72 14.64 13.01
CA CYS A 358 13.79 16.10 13.03
C CYS A 358 15.06 16.63 12.37
N ALA A 359 14.98 17.82 11.79
CA ALA A 359 16.11 18.56 11.21
C ALA A 359 17.16 18.93 12.26
N ASP A 360 16.70 19.22 13.46
CA ASP A 360 17.49 19.52 14.65
C ASP A 360 16.67 19.20 15.92
N GLU A 361 17.30 19.36 17.08
CA GLU A 361 16.69 19.07 18.38
C GLU A 361 15.53 20.03 18.72
N VAL A 362 15.59 21.29 18.26
CA VAL A 362 14.55 22.29 18.53
C VAL A 362 13.23 21.89 17.87
N VAL A 363 13.27 21.41 16.63
CA VAL A 363 12.07 20.90 15.94
C VAL A 363 11.47 19.67 16.65
N CYS A 364 12.31 18.85 17.27
CA CYS A 364 11.86 17.72 18.08
C CYS A 364 11.20 18.19 19.38
N ASP A 365 11.78 19.18 20.07
CA ASP A 365 11.22 19.76 21.29
C ASP A 365 9.91 20.51 21.05
N GLU A 366 9.77 21.20 19.91
CA GLU A 366 8.51 21.82 19.49
C GLU A 366 7.39 20.77 19.34
N GLN A 367 7.67 19.66 18.65
CA GLN A 367 6.71 18.58 18.48
C GLN A 367 6.41 17.89 19.82
N ASN A 368 7.42 17.63 20.65
CA ASN A 368 7.23 17.03 21.96
C ASN A 368 6.33 17.90 22.84
N SER A 369 6.55 19.21 22.85
CA SER A 369 5.74 20.18 23.58
C SER A 369 4.32 20.25 23.03
N PHE A 370 4.15 20.28 21.71
CA PHE A 370 2.83 20.38 21.08
C PHE A 370 1.97 19.13 21.33
N PHE A 371 2.56 17.93 21.32
CA PHE A 371 1.86 16.65 21.47
C PHE A 371 1.87 16.08 22.90
N ASP A 372 2.35 16.82 23.88
CA ASP A 372 2.49 16.41 25.29
C ASP A 372 3.25 15.08 25.42
N LEU A 373 4.49 15.04 24.93
CA LEU A 373 5.38 13.88 24.93
C LEU A 373 6.50 14.04 25.99
N PRO A 374 7.09 12.92 26.46
CA PRO A 374 6.85 11.53 26.06
C PRO A 374 5.55 10.95 26.64
N ARG A 375 4.95 10.00 25.92
CA ARG A 375 3.85 9.16 26.39
C ARG A 375 4.32 7.71 26.54
N PRO A 376 3.81 6.96 27.53
CA PRO A 376 4.08 5.52 27.62
C PRO A 376 3.70 4.84 26.30
N ARG A 377 4.56 3.95 25.81
CA ARG A 377 4.25 3.16 24.61
C ARG A 377 3.19 2.14 24.96
N ASP A 378 2.07 2.20 24.25
CA ASP A 378 1.03 1.18 24.36
C ASP A 378 1.54 -0.20 23.93
N SER A 379 0.98 -1.23 24.55
CA SER A 379 1.10 -2.59 24.04
C SER A 379 0.54 -2.63 22.61
N GLU A 380 1.17 -3.40 21.71
CA GLU A 380 0.61 -3.64 20.37
C GLU A 380 -0.80 -4.27 20.41
N LEU A 381 -1.19 -4.85 21.55
CA LEU A 381 -2.52 -5.42 21.76
C LEU A 381 -3.59 -4.37 22.07
N GLU A 382 -3.20 -3.13 22.39
CA GLU A 382 -4.15 -2.06 22.71
C GLU A 382 -5.08 -1.77 21.53
N ALA A 383 -4.57 -1.84 20.30
CA ALA A 383 -5.38 -1.71 19.08
C ALA A 383 -6.57 -2.68 19.05
N PHE A 384 -6.42 -3.91 19.57
CA PHE A 384 -7.50 -4.91 19.60
C PHE A 384 -8.60 -4.61 20.62
N ARG A 385 -8.47 -3.54 21.42
CA ARG A 385 -9.54 -3.02 22.28
C ARG A 385 -10.51 -2.11 21.54
N TYR A 386 -10.24 -1.72 20.31
CA TYR A 386 -11.01 -0.72 19.57
C TYR A 386 -11.67 -1.33 18.34
N ARG A 387 -12.88 -0.86 18.02
CA ARG A 387 -13.62 -1.30 16.82
C ARG A 387 -12.99 -0.78 15.55
N PHE A 388 -12.34 0.38 15.59
CA PHE A 388 -11.72 1.03 14.44
C PHE A 388 -10.22 1.20 14.70
N VAL A 389 -9.38 0.81 13.75
CA VAL A 389 -7.91 0.88 13.87
C VAL A 389 -7.35 1.58 12.65
N LEU A 390 -6.63 2.69 12.86
CA LEU A 390 -6.06 3.44 11.74
C LEU A 390 -4.73 2.81 11.32
N ASP A 391 -4.62 2.53 10.04
CA ASP A 391 -3.40 2.14 9.36
C ASP A 391 -2.92 3.34 8.55
N ILE A 392 -1.76 3.89 8.91
CA ILE A 392 -1.18 5.05 8.24
C ILE A 392 0.26 4.74 7.89
N ASP A 393 0.66 5.20 6.71
CA ASP A 393 2.02 5.10 6.20
C ASP A 393 3.05 5.63 7.20
N GLY A 394 4.26 5.09 7.15
CA GLY A 394 5.46 5.67 7.74
C GLY A 394 6.33 6.23 6.62
N ASN A 395 7.62 5.89 6.61
CA ASN A 395 8.50 6.21 5.48
C ASN A 395 7.99 5.56 4.18
N SER A 396 7.29 4.43 4.33
CA SER A 396 6.58 3.69 3.30
C SER A 396 5.29 3.09 3.90
N TYR A 397 4.81 1.97 3.37
CA TYR A 397 3.65 1.25 3.89
C TYR A 397 3.75 0.89 5.39
N SER A 398 2.61 0.58 6.02
CA SER A 398 2.51 0.18 7.42
C SER A 398 2.48 -1.34 7.58
N GLY A 399 3.49 -1.93 8.22
CA GLY A 399 3.53 -3.39 8.49
C GLY A 399 2.44 -3.91 9.45
N ARG A 400 1.63 -3.04 10.05
CA ARG A 400 0.57 -3.41 11.00
C ARG A 400 -0.73 -3.85 10.31
N PHE A 401 -0.90 -3.48 9.04
CA PHE A 401 -2.17 -3.61 8.31
C PHE A 401 -2.77 -5.02 8.37
N TYR A 402 -1.95 -6.07 8.23
CA TYR A 402 -2.45 -7.45 8.20
C TYR A 402 -2.98 -7.93 9.55
N ARG A 403 -2.40 -7.46 10.66
CA ARG A 403 -2.93 -7.77 11.99
C ARG A 403 -4.27 -7.08 12.23
N PHE A 404 -4.48 -5.92 11.63
CA PHE A 404 -5.74 -5.20 11.69
C PHE A 404 -6.81 -5.90 10.84
N LEU A 405 -6.49 -6.23 9.58
CA LEU A 405 -7.37 -7.01 8.71
C LEU A 405 -7.79 -8.35 9.33
N ALA A 406 -6.83 -9.09 9.92
CA ALA A 406 -7.09 -10.38 10.55
C ALA A 406 -7.85 -10.28 11.89
N SER A 407 -8.01 -9.08 12.45
CA SER A 407 -8.69 -8.87 13.74
C SER A 407 -10.19 -8.64 13.56
N ARG A 408 -10.93 -8.63 14.67
CA ARG A 408 -12.34 -8.21 14.69
C ARG A 408 -12.49 -6.68 14.76
N SER A 409 -11.64 -5.94 14.08
CA SER A 409 -11.67 -4.48 14.01
C SER A 409 -11.75 -4.04 12.55
N VAL A 410 -12.25 -2.84 12.30
CA VAL A 410 -12.30 -2.21 10.98
C VAL A 410 -11.00 -1.44 10.75
N PRO A 411 -10.18 -1.82 9.77
CA PRO A 411 -9.02 -1.03 9.39
C PRO A 411 -9.46 0.21 8.60
N LEU A 412 -9.01 1.39 9.03
CA LEU A 412 -9.10 2.64 8.26
C LEU A 412 -7.70 2.93 7.70
N LYS A 413 -7.50 2.77 6.38
CA LYS A 413 -6.18 2.86 5.75
C LYS A 413 -5.99 4.20 5.04
N VAL A 414 -5.03 4.99 5.54
CA VAL A 414 -4.50 6.20 4.91
C VAL A 414 -3.19 5.83 4.23
N SER A 415 -3.19 5.70 2.91
CA SER A 415 -1.98 5.31 2.19
C SER A 415 -1.93 5.81 0.76
N ILE A 416 -0.73 6.25 0.32
CA ILE A 416 -0.44 6.56 -1.08
C ILE A 416 0.29 5.40 -1.79
N PHE A 417 0.80 4.41 -1.05
CA PHE A 417 1.60 3.34 -1.62
C PHE A 417 0.74 2.22 -2.18
N ARG A 418 1.11 1.72 -3.35
CA ARG A 418 0.61 0.43 -3.84
C ARG A 418 1.41 -0.69 -3.18
N GLU A 419 0.72 -1.77 -2.85
CA GLU A 419 1.29 -3.00 -2.29
C GLU A 419 0.77 -4.20 -3.10
N TRP A 420 1.46 -5.36 -3.01
CA TRP A 420 1.10 -6.58 -3.76
C TRP A 420 -0.36 -7.05 -3.61
N HIS A 421 -1.00 -6.66 -2.51
CA HIS A 421 -2.33 -7.12 -2.13
C HIS A 421 -3.47 -6.24 -2.63
N ASP A 422 -3.18 -5.12 -3.29
CA ASP A 422 -4.21 -4.17 -3.75
C ASP A 422 -5.22 -4.81 -4.72
N GLU A 423 -4.82 -5.81 -5.50
CA GLU A 423 -5.69 -6.58 -6.42
C GLU A 423 -6.51 -7.67 -5.74
N ARG A 424 -6.32 -7.85 -4.43
CA ARG A 424 -6.94 -8.91 -3.63
C ARG A 424 -7.91 -8.31 -2.63
N LEU A 425 -7.72 -7.06 -2.25
CA LEU A 425 -8.56 -6.37 -1.29
C LEU A 425 -9.55 -5.46 -2.02
N VAL A 426 -10.83 -5.56 -1.64
CA VAL A 426 -11.85 -4.64 -2.12
C VAL A 426 -12.06 -3.55 -1.04
N PRO A 427 -11.75 -2.27 -1.35
CA PRO A 427 -12.02 -1.16 -0.43
C PRO A 427 -13.51 -1.06 -0.13
N TRP A 428 -13.88 -0.54 1.04
CA TRP A 428 -15.25 -0.47 1.57
C TRP A 428 -15.91 -1.82 1.89
N LEU A 429 -15.25 -2.94 1.59
CA LEU A 429 -15.65 -4.28 2.01
C LEU A 429 -14.66 -4.88 3.03
N HIS A 430 -13.37 -4.90 2.72
CA HIS A 430 -12.36 -5.50 3.61
C HIS A 430 -11.71 -4.48 4.55
N TYR A 431 -11.69 -3.21 4.16
CA TYR A 431 -11.16 -2.09 4.92
C TYR A 431 -11.78 -0.79 4.41
N ILE A 432 -11.61 0.32 5.15
CA ILE A 432 -12.09 1.64 4.74
C ILE A 432 -10.89 2.47 4.26
N PRO A 433 -10.79 2.85 2.97
CA PRO A 433 -9.78 3.79 2.53
C PRO A 433 -10.10 5.20 3.06
N VAL A 434 -9.07 5.91 3.48
CA VAL A 434 -9.15 7.31 3.93
C VAL A 434 -8.14 8.11 3.12
N SER A 435 -8.57 9.27 2.63
CA SER A 435 -7.76 10.17 1.81
C SER A 435 -6.54 10.69 2.60
N PRO A 436 -5.45 11.07 1.93
CA PRO A 436 -4.31 11.72 2.60
C PRO A 436 -4.68 13.03 3.31
N SER A 437 -5.77 13.69 2.91
CA SER A 437 -6.27 14.87 3.61
C SER A 437 -6.97 14.52 4.92
N MET A 438 -7.55 13.32 5.06
CA MET A 438 -8.28 12.90 6.26
C MET A 438 -9.43 13.86 6.66
N GLU A 439 -9.87 14.74 5.77
CA GLU A 439 -10.92 15.73 6.06
C GLU A 439 -12.28 15.06 6.28
N GLU A 440 -12.49 13.87 5.70
CA GLU A 440 -13.66 13.02 5.91
C GLU A 440 -13.60 12.19 7.21
N LEU A 441 -12.46 12.12 7.89
CA LEU A 441 -12.27 11.23 9.04
C LEU A 441 -13.25 11.50 10.22
N PRO A 442 -13.54 12.76 10.61
CA PRO A 442 -14.53 13.04 11.64
C PRO A 442 -15.94 12.56 11.27
N GLU A 443 -16.37 12.80 10.02
CA GLU A 443 -17.67 12.32 9.52
C GLU A 443 -17.70 10.80 9.43
N LEU A 444 -16.64 10.16 8.92
CA LEU A 444 -16.51 8.70 8.89
C LEU A 444 -16.74 8.12 10.28
N MET A 445 -16.04 8.64 11.28
CA MET A 445 -16.17 8.15 12.65
C MET A 445 -17.54 8.43 13.25
N ARG A 446 -18.10 9.63 13.05
CA ARG A 446 -19.46 9.95 13.47
C ARG A 446 -20.46 8.97 12.86
N PHE A 447 -20.45 8.79 11.55
CA PHE A 447 -21.37 7.90 10.84
C PHE A 447 -21.21 6.43 11.29
N LEU A 448 -20.00 5.89 11.19
CA LEU A 448 -19.69 4.47 11.43
C LEU A 448 -19.90 4.07 12.89
N ALA A 449 -19.54 4.93 13.84
CA ALA A 449 -19.62 4.61 15.26
C ALA A 449 -21.01 4.91 15.84
N THR A 450 -21.70 5.98 15.42
CA THR A 450 -22.88 6.47 16.16
C THR A 450 -24.22 6.12 15.51
N THR A 451 -24.27 5.86 14.20
CA THR A 451 -25.51 5.50 13.51
C THR A 451 -25.72 3.99 13.50
N SER A 452 -26.98 3.53 13.50
CA SER A 452 -27.31 2.10 13.42
C SER A 452 -26.82 1.45 12.12
N GLU A 453 -26.99 2.15 11.00
CA GLU A 453 -26.52 1.69 9.68
C GLU A 453 -25.00 1.65 9.60
N GLY A 454 -24.31 2.70 10.09
CA GLY A 454 -22.86 2.74 10.16
C GLY A 454 -22.28 1.62 11.03
N GLN A 455 -22.88 1.32 12.19
CA GLN A 455 -22.43 0.21 13.04
C GLN A 455 -22.65 -1.15 12.38
N ARG A 456 -23.76 -1.33 11.64
CA ARG A 456 -24.03 -2.54 10.85
C ARG A 456 -22.97 -2.74 9.77
N ILE A 457 -22.69 -1.71 8.98
CA ILE A 457 -21.66 -1.73 7.93
C ILE A 457 -20.28 -2.00 8.55
N SER A 458 -19.94 -1.32 9.65
CA SER A 458 -18.67 -1.50 10.35
C SER A 458 -18.44 -2.95 10.77
N HIS A 459 -19.45 -3.59 11.37
CA HIS A 459 -19.35 -4.99 11.75
C HIS A 459 -19.14 -5.92 10.54
N ARG A 460 -19.84 -5.66 9.42
CA ARG A 460 -19.66 -6.43 8.18
C ARG A 460 -18.27 -6.28 7.60
N ILE A 461 -17.72 -5.06 7.58
CA ILE A 461 -16.36 -4.81 7.08
C ILE A 461 -15.31 -5.54 7.94
N ALA A 462 -15.45 -5.46 9.27
CA ALA A 462 -14.54 -6.16 10.18
C ALA A 462 -14.53 -7.67 9.96
N GLU A 463 -15.71 -8.30 9.84
CA GLU A 463 -15.79 -9.75 9.60
C GLU A 463 -15.34 -10.12 8.18
N ALA A 464 -15.72 -9.36 7.15
CA ALA A 464 -15.31 -9.62 5.77
C ALA A 464 -13.79 -9.51 5.61
N GLY A 465 -13.16 -8.46 6.15
CA GLY A 465 -11.69 -8.32 6.15
C GLY A 465 -10.99 -9.47 6.87
N ARG A 466 -11.52 -9.90 8.02
CA ARG A 466 -11.00 -11.02 8.81
C ARG A 466 -11.07 -12.34 8.08
N GLU A 467 -12.24 -12.67 7.53
CA GLU A 467 -12.46 -13.91 6.79
C GLU A 467 -11.62 -13.94 5.52
N TRP A 468 -11.54 -12.81 4.82
CA TRP A 468 -10.79 -12.72 3.57
C TRP A 468 -9.28 -12.79 3.78
N TYR A 469 -8.74 -12.19 4.85
CA TYR A 469 -7.32 -12.34 5.20
C TYR A 469 -6.88 -13.80 5.26
N LEU A 470 -7.69 -14.65 5.92
CA LEU A 470 -7.40 -16.08 6.06
C LEU A 470 -7.43 -16.84 4.72
N LYS A 471 -8.17 -16.31 3.74
CA LYS A 471 -8.37 -16.92 2.42
C LYS A 471 -7.46 -16.37 1.33
N ALA A 472 -6.84 -15.20 1.49
CA ALA A 472 -6.16 -14.54 0.37
C ALA A 472 -4.84 -13.83 0.71
N LEU A 473 -4.50 -13.65 1.99
CA LEU A 473 -3.37 -12.80 2.41
C LEU A 473 -2.39 -13.46 3.38
N THR A 474 -2.64 -14.71 3.79
CA THR A 474 -1.74 -15.46 4.66
C THR A 474 -0.35 -15.64 4.03
N PRO A 475 0.68 -16.02 4.82
CA PRO A 475 2.02 -16.28 4.26
C PRO A 475 2.04 -17.25 3.07
N ALA A 476 1.12 -18.22 3.03
CA ALA A 476 0.98 -19.12 1.88
C ALA A 476 0.57 -18.36 0.60
N HIS A 477 -0.35 -17.41 0.69
CA HIS A 477 -0.78 -16.59 -0.45
C HIS A 477 0.30 -15.59 -0.90
N GLN A 478 1.06 -15.05 0.05
CA GLN A 478 2.27 -14.28 -0.26
C GLN A 478 3.27 -15.14 -1.05
N GLY A 479 3.46 -16.40 -0.64
CA GLY A 479 4.27 -17.38 -1.37
C GLY A 479 3.80 -17.67 -2.79
N ILE A 480 2.47 -17.77 -2.99
CA ILE A 480 1.88 -17.97 -4.32
C ILE A 480 2.16 -16.78 -5.23
N TYR A 481 2.04 -15.55 -4.70
CA TYR A 481 2.40 -14.35 -5.44
C TYR A 481 3.90 -14.29 -5.74
N LEU A 482 4.75 -14.56 -4.76
CA LEU A 482 6.20 -14.56 -4.94
C LEU A 482 6.65 -15.60 -5.97
N TYR A 483 6.08 -16.81 -5.94
CA TYR A 483 6.33 -17.83 -6.96
C TYR A 483 5.91 -17.32 -8.35
N ARG A 484 4.75 -16.66 -8.47
CA ARG A 484 4.34 -16.07 -9.75
C ARG A 484 5.32 -15.03 -10.25
N LEU A 485 5.75 -14.13 -9.36
CA LEU A 485 6.71 -13.08 -9.68
C LEU A 485 8.04 -13.67 -10.18
N MET A 486 8.52 -14.75 -9.56
CA MET A 486 9.74 -15.43 -9.99
C MET A 486 9.62 -16.05 -11.38
N LEU A 487 8.46 -16.59 -11.77
CA LEU A 487 8.25 -17.07 -13.15
C LEU A 487 8.40 -15.94 -14.17
N GLU A 488 7.79 -14.78 -13.90
CA GLU A 488 7.88 -13.63 -14.80
C GLU A 488 9.31 -13.06 -14.85
N LEU A 489 10.00 -13.01 -13.70
CA LEU A 489 11.41 -12.57 -13.62
C LEU A 489 12.36 -13.51 -14.35
N ALA A 490 12.18 -14.83 -14.21
CA ALA A 490 12.98 -15.82 -14.93
C ALA A 490 12.77 -15.69 -16.44
N TRP A 491 11.52 -15.54 -16.87
CA TRP A 491 11.18 -15.41 -18.27
C TRP A 491 11.77 -14.15 -18.92
N MET A 492 11.86 -13.05 -18.17
CA MET A 492 12.52 -11.84 -18.63
C MET A 492 14.02 -12.05 -18.91
N GLN A 493 14.66 -12.96 -18.19
CA GLN A 493 16.08 -13.29 -18.29
C GLN A 493 16.37 -14.47 -19.24
N ASP A 494 15.34 -15.07 -19.83
CA ASP A 494 15.49 -16.17 -20.78
C ASP A 494 15.84 -15.65 -22.18
N ALA A 495 16.99 -16.05 -22.72
CA ALA A 495 17.45 -15.67 -24.05
C ALA A 495 16.57 -16.24 -25.19
N SER A 496 15.83 -17.32 -24.94
CA SER A 496 14.93 -17.94 -25.91
C SER A 496 13.60 -17.20 -26.07
N ARG A 497 13.31 -16.21 -25.22
CA ARG A 497 12.04 -15.46 -25.26
C ARG A 497 11.84 -14.69 -26.58
N HIS A 498 12.93 -14.32 -27.25
CA HIS A 498 12.92 -13.59 -28.54
C HIS A 498 13.35 -14.44 -29.74
N SER A 499 13.66 -15.72 -29.54
CA SER A 499 14.12 -16.62 -30.60
C SER A 499 12.99 -17.31 -31.35
#